data_AF-A0A7J4LU36-F1
#
_entry.id   AF-A0A7J4LU36-F1
#
_cell.length_a   1.000
_cell.length_b   1.000
_cell.length_c   1.000
_cell.angle_alpha   90.00
_cell.angle_beta   90.00
_cell.angle_gamma   90.00
#
_symmetry.space_group_name_H-M   'P 1'
#
loop_
_entity.id
_entity.type
_entity.pdbx_description
1 polymer ?
#
loop_
_entity_poly.entity_id
_entity_poly.type
_entity_poly.pdbx_seq_one_letter_code
_entity_poly.pdbx_strand_id
1 'polypeptide(L)' 'MHPKTIEQLNILQPEVLIYVSCNIDQLGKDIPKFKNYQLKSAALFDFFPQTNHAEAVVELVQLKKERMVV' A
#
# COMPACT_ATOMS: atom_id res chain seq x y z
N MET A 1 3.16 8.97 -4.60
CA MET A 1 2.14 9.61 -3.73
C MET A 1 2.72 10.83 -3.02
N HIS A 2 1.93 11.86 -2.68
CA HIS A 2 2.44 13.02 -1.93
C HIS A 2 2.72 12.64 -0.47
N PRO A 3 3.84 13.08 0.17
CA PRO A 3 4.20 12.68 1.53
C PRO A 3 3.10 12.90 2.58
N LYS A 4 2.44 14.07 2.54
CA LYS A 4 1.30 14.40 3.43
C LYS A 4 0.15 13.39 3.36
N THR A 5 -0.08 12.77 2.20
CA THR A 5 -1.14 11.75 2.08
C THR A 5 -0.81 10.53 2.93
N ILE A 6 0.44 10.05 2.90
CA ILE A 6 0.89 8.91 3.70
C ILE A 6 0.84 9.25 5.20
N GLU A 7 1.21 10.47 5.56
CA GLU A 7 1.08 10.95 6.95
C GLU A 7 -0.37 10.90 7.42
N GLN A 8 -1.31 11.42 6.63
CA GLN A 8 -2.74 11.37 6.97
C GLN A 8 -3.29 9.95 7.02
N LEU A 9 -2.88 9.05 6.12
CA LEU A 9 -3.31 7.64 6.15
C LEU A 9 -2.77 6.88 7.37
N ASN A 10 -1.58 7.23 7.86
CA ASN A 10 -1.04 6.70 9.11
C ASN A 10 -1.78 7.22 10.36
N ILE A 11 -2.42 8.39 10.27
CA ILE A 11 -3.26 8.97 11.34
C ILE A 11 -4.66 8.35 11.31
N LEU A 12 -5.30 8.31 10.14
CA LEU A 12 -6.66 7.78 9.97
C LEU A 12 -6.73 6.27 10.22
N GLN A 13 -5.65 5.55 9.90
CA GLN A 13 -5.52 4.10 10.08
C GLN A 13 -6.73 3.27 9.60
N PRO A 14 -7.18 3.41 8.33
CA PRO A 14 -8.15 2.48 7.78
C PRO A 14 -7.70 1.02 7.92
N GLU A 15 -8.66 0.10 8.04
CA GLU A 15 -8.37 -1.32 8.22
C GLU A 15 -7.62 -1.93 7.03
N VAL A 16 -7.90 -1.44 5.82
CA VAL A 16 -7.31 -1.90 4.55
C VAL A 16 -6.96 -0.70 3.67
N LEU A 17 -5.80 -0.75 3.03
CA LEU A 17 -5.37 0.16 1.97
C LEU A 17 -5.07 -0.65 0.71
N ILE A 18 -5.67 -0.23 -0.41
CA ILE A 18 -5.33 -0.75 -1.74
C ILE A 18 -4.53 0.33 -2.47
N TYR A 19 -3.23 0.10 -2.68
CA TYR A 19 -2.33 0.99 -3.42
C TYR A 19 -2.17 0.44 -4.84
N VAL A 20 -2.74 1.16 -5.81
CA VAL A 20 -2.60 0.88 -7.24
C VAL A 20 -1.58 1.86 -7.85
N SER A 21 -0.56 1.36 -8.55
CA SER A 21 0.46 2.20 -9.21
C SER A 21 1.17 1.52 -10.37
N CYS A 22 1.37 2.26 -11.46
CA CYS A 22 2.27 1.91 -12.56
C CYS A 22 3.76 2.21 -12.28
N ASN A 23 4.08 2.90 -11.17
CA ASN A 23 5.46 3.24 -10.79
C ASN A 23 5.93 2.35 -9.64
N ILE A 24 6.45 1.18 -9.98
CA ILE A 24 6.88 0.13 -9.04
C ILE A 24 8.00 0.63 -8.12
N ASP A 25 8.94 1.42 -8.64
CA ASP A 25 10.08 1.93 -7.86
C ASP A 25 9.60 2.89 -6.75
N GLN A 26 8.69 3.80 -7.09
CA GLN A 26 8.12 4.72 -6.11
C GLN A 26 7.21 3.99 -5.11
N LEU A 27 6.43 3.00 -5.58
CA LEU A 27 5.60 2.15 -4.74
C LEU A 27 6.45 1.41 -3.69
N GLY A 28 7.56 0.81 -4.10
CA GLY A 28 8.49 0.13 -3.20
C GLY A 28 9.11 1.06 -2.14
N LYS A 29 9.33 2.34 -2.48
CA LYS A 29 9.78 3.37 -1.52
C LYS A 29 8.66 3.85 -0.60
N ASP A 30 7.41 3.80 -1.04
CA ASP A 30 6.26 4.28 -0.27
C ASP A 30 5.77 3.24 0.74
N ILE A 31 5.78 1.94 0.42
CA ILE A 31 5.28 0.86 1.30
C ILE A 31 5.88 0.91 2.72
N PRO A 32 7.21 1.04 2.91
CA PRO A 32 7.80 1.09 4.25
C PRO A 32 7.37 2.31 5.09
N LYS A 33 6.77 3.33 4.47
CA LYS A 33 6.29 4.54 5.17
C LYS A 33 4.94 4.31 5.86
N PHE A 34 4.24 3.22 5.57
CA PHE A 34 2.99 2.83 6.24
C PHE A 34 3.29 2.04 7.51
N LYS A 35 3.58 2.74 8.61
CA LYS A 35 4.16 2.16 9.83
C LYS A 35 3.27 1.17 10.57
N ASN A 36 1.94 1.31 10.45
CA ASN A 36 0.95 0.50 11.17
C ASN A 36 0.29 -0.55 10.28
N TYR A 37 0.94 -0.93 9.19
CA TYR A 37 0.40 -1.85 8.20
C TYR A 37 1.38 -2.98 7.89
N GLN A 38 0.82 -4.10 7.46
CA GLN A 38 1.55 -5.21 6.87
C GLN A 38 1.12 -5.39 5.42
N LEU A 39 2.06 -5.73 4.55
CA LEU A 39 1.75 -6.14 3.18
C LEU A 39 1.07 -7.50 3.22
N LYS A 40 -0.18 -7.56 2.74
CA LYS A 40 -1.00 -8.78 2.76
C LYS A 40 -0.91 -9.53 1.44
N SER A 41 -1.03 -8.82 0.33
CA SER A 41 -0.97 -9.38 -1.01
C SER A 41 -0.47 -8.33 -2.01
N ALA A 42 0.04 -8.80 -3.14
CA ALA A 42 0.45 -7.97 -4.26
C ALA A 42 0.18 -8.70 -5.57
N ALA A 43 -0.25 -7.96 -6.59
CA ALA A 43 -0.46 -8.47 -7.94
C ALA A 43 0.08 -7.47 -8.97
N LEU A 44 0.54 -7.99 -10.10
CA LEU A 44 0.94 -7.20 -11.26
C LEU A 44 -0.02 -7.50 -12.41
N PHE A 45 -0.42 -6.44 -13.13
CA PHE A 45 -1.30 -6.51 -14.28
C PHE A 45 -0.60 -5.90 -15.49
N ASP A 46 -0.59 -6.64 -16.60
CA ASP A 46 -0.17 -6.12 -17.90
C ASP A 46 -1.38 -5.49 -18.61
N PHE A 47 -1.56 -4.19 -18.43
CA PHE A 47 -2.54 -3.40 -19.18
C PHE A 47 -1.94 -2.74 -20.42
N PHE A 48 -0.62 -2.85 -20.61
CA PHE A 48 0.10 -2.15 -21.67
C PHE A 48 1.04 -3.13 -22.40
N PRO A 49 0.48 -4.08 -23.17
CA PRO A 49 1.28 -5.08 -23.87
C PRO A 49 2.34 -4.44 -24.75
N GLN A 50 3.51 -5.07 -24.84
CA GLN A 50 4.66 -4.59 -25.63
C GLN A 50 5.29 -3.30 -25.09
N THR A 51 5.01 -2.92 -23.84
CA THR A 51 5.71 -1.85 -23.13
C THR A 51 6.40 -2.40 -21.89
N ASN A 52 7.28 -1.60 -21.28
CA ASN A 52 7.88 -1.93 -19.98
C ASN A 52 6.98 -1.53 -18.80
N HIS A 53 5.73 -1.11 -19.05
CA HIS A 53 4.81 -0.69 -18.00
C HIS A 53 4.05 -1.89 -17.45
N ALA A 54 3.91 -1.94 -16.13
CA ALA A 54 3.04 -2.87 -15.43
C ALA A 54 2.31 -2.12 -14.32
N GLU A 55 1.04 -2.44 -14.11
CA GLU A 55 0.25 -1.88 -13.02
C GLU A 55 0.39 -2.79 -11.80
N ALA A 56 0.85 -2.26 -10.68
CA ALA A 56 0.92 -2.97 -9.41
C ALA A 56 -0.28 -2.66 -8.54
N VAL A 57 -0.87 -3.68 -7.94
CA VAL A 57 -1.90 -3.55 -6.90
C VAL A 57 -1.37 -4.19 -5.63
N VAL A 58 -1.27 -3.40 -4.56
CA VAL A 58 -0.78 -3.85 -3.25
C VAL A 58 -1.87 -3.66 -2.20
N GLU A 59 -2.15 -4.73 -1.48
CA GLU A 59 -3.02 -4.72 -0.32
C GLU A 59 -2.18 -4.60 0.95
N LEU A 60 -2.42 -3.52 1.70
CA LEU A 60 -1.89 -3.34 3.04
C LEU A 60 -3.03 -3.47 4.04
N VAL A 61 -2.84 -4.30 5.07
CA VAL A 61 -3.82 -4.43 6.15
C VAL A 61 -3.25 -3.86 7.44
N GLN A 62 -4.09 -3.15 8.19
CA GLN A 62 -3.70 -2.57 9.47
C GLN A 62 -3.22 -3.68 10.42
N LEU A 63 -2.13 -3.43 11.13
CA LEU A 63 -1.70 -4.26 12.24
C LEU A 63 -2.75 -4.13 13.34
N LYS A 64 -3.60 -5.15 13.51
CA LYS A 64 -4.58 -5.17 14.60
C LYS A 64 -3.82 -5.11 15.92
N LYS A 65 -4.04 -4.05 16.70
CA LYS A 65 -3.78 -4.13 18.15
C LYS A 65 -4.70 -5.23 18.67
N GLU A 66 -4.15 -6.22 19.36
CA GLU A 66 -4.96 -7.13 20.15
C GLU A 66 -5.93 -6.27 20.95
N ARG A 67 -7.24 -6.46 20.74
CA ARG A 67 -8.23 -5.93 21.67
C ARG A 67 -7.94 -6.68 22.98
N MET A 68 -7.22 -6.04 23.90
CA MET A 68 -7.30 -6.41 25.32
C MET A 68 -8.77 -6.33 25.68
N VAL A 69 -9.45 -7.47 25.65
CA VAL A 69 -10.73 -7.65 26.31
C VAL A 69 -10.37 -7.59 27.79
N VAL A 70 -10.71 -6.47 28.41
CA VAL A 70 -10.70 -6.26 29.87
C VAL A 70 -11.54 -7.32 30.57
#